data_AF-A0A8S3D766-F1
#
_entry.id   AF-A0A8S3D766-F1
#
_cell.length_a   1.000
_cell.length_b   1.000
_cell.length_c   1.000
_cell.angle_alpha   90.00
_cell.angle_beta   90.00
_cell.angle_gamma   90.00
#
_symmetry.space_group_name_H-M   'P 1'
#
loop_
_entity.id
_entity.type
_entity.pdbx_description
1 polymer ?
#
loop_
_entity_poly.entity_id
_entity_poly.type
_entity_poly.pdbx_seq_one_letter_code
_entity_poly.pdbx_strand_id
1 'polypeptide(L)'
;LGELEQWCKNNLNIPTNENEAFVVSYKILYDNEEYEDDEDVEENDGNRFRIFISSIRLLNIISMSSYVCSDATYQLVWQDYPVLIVGTTDLNKAFHPFDLAIYLLKPTALICDAADAIKNVFGNSYNQIMCWAHMKRNVENRISHINDKDIAKEILEDIEMLQLCNSTIIFKLASTLCMKKWKLNNKQTDQSILDFFEFF
;
A
#
# COMPACT_ATOMS: atom_id res chain seq x y z
N LEU A 1 -9.22 15.75 -18.79
CA LEU A 1 -10.23 14.80 -18.27
C LEU A 1 -11.48 14.66 -19.14
N GLY A 2 -11.81 15.58 -20.06
CA GLY A 2 -13.02 15.48 -20.89
C GLY A 2 -13.14 14.19 -21.74
N GLU A 3 -12.05 13.70 -22.32
CA GLU A 3 -12.05 12.41 -23.04
C GLU A 3 -12.29 11.21 -22.10
N LEU A 4 -11.72 11.26 -20.89
CA LEU A 4 -11.92 10.23 -19.85
C LEU A 4 -13.37 10.23 -19.37
N GLU A 5 -13.95 11.41 -19.15
CA GLU A 5 -15.36 11.55 -18.80
C GLU A 5 -16.27 10.98 -19.89
N GLN A 6 -15.96 11.27 -21.16
CA GLN A 6 -16.71 10.73 -22.29
C GLN A 6 -16.56 9.21 -22.39
N TRP A 7 -15.35 8.68 -22.17
CA TRP A 7 -15.13 7.23 -22.11
C TRP A 7 -15.94 6.59 -20.98
N CYS A 8 -15.97 7.18 -19.78
CA CYS A 8 -16.78 6.69 -18.68
C CYS A 8 -18.27 6.65 -19.07
N LYS A 9 -18.81 7.74 -19.63
CA LYS A 9 -20.20 7.82 -20.10
C LYS A 9 -20.53 6.74 -21.11
N ASN A 10 -19.61 6.48 -22.06
CA ASN A 10 -19.80 5.47 -23.10
C ASN A 10 -19.82 4.04 -22.54
N ASN A 11 -19.20 3.81 -21.38
CA ASN A 11 -19.04 2.49 -20.77
C ASN A 11 -19.89 2.29 -19.50
N LEU A 12 -20.88 3.16 -19.23
CA LEU A 12 -21.82 3.00 -18.10
C LEU A 12 -22.87 1.90 -18.33
N ASN A 13 -23.12 1.53 -19.59
CA ASN A 13 -24.15 0.56 -19.92
C ASN A 13 -23.79 -0.81 -19.39
N ILE A 14 -24.71 -1.41 -18.63
CA ILE A 14 -24.55 -2.77 -18.12
C ILE A 14 -24.53 -3.73 -19.33
N PRO A 15 -23.43 -4.47 -19.56
CA PRO A 15 -23.29 -5.33 -20.72
C PRO A 15 -24.15 -6.59 -20.57
N THR A 16 -24.53 -7.21 -21.70
CA THR A 16 -25.25 -8.49 -21.68
C THR A 16 -24.35 -9.68 -21.36
N ASN A 17 -23.05 -9.58 -21.69
CA ASN A 17 -22.06 -10.56 -21.32
C ASN A 17 -21.59 -10.32 -19.88
N GLU A 18 -21.82 -11.27 -18.98
CA GLU A 18 -21.50 -11.12 -17.56
C GLU A 18 -19.99 -10.98 -17.25
N ASN A 19 -19.12 -11.32 -18.19
CA ASN A 19 -17.67 -11.17 -18.07
C ASN A 19 -17.13 -9.86 -18.64
N GLU A 20 -17.95 -9.10 -19.35
CA GLU A 20 -17.55 -7.83 -19.92
C GLU A 20 -17.50 -6.77 -18.82
N ALA A 21 -16.39 -6.03 -18.79
CA ALA A 21 -16.20 -4.97 -17.81
C ALA A 21 -16.93 -3.70 -18.25
N PHE A 22 -17.50 -2.98 -17.28
CA PHE A 22 -18.18 -1.71 -17.49
C PHE A 22 -17.91 -0.78 -16.32
N VAL A 23 -18.16 0.51 -16.52
CA VAL A 23 -18.06 1.52 -15.47
C VAL A 23 -19.30 1.43 -14.59
N VAL A 24 -19.11 1.01 -13.34
CA VAL A 24 -20.17 0.92 -12.34
C VAL A 24 -20.50 2.31 -11.80
N SER A 25 -19.48 3.11 -11.51
CA SER A 25 -19.62 4.50 -11.13
C SER A 25 -18.34 5.27 -11.41
N TYR A 26 -18.45 6.59 -11.57
CA TYR A 26 -17.29 7.46 -11.62
C TYR A 26 -17.64 8.83 -11.06
N LYS A 27 -16.63 9.53 -10.56
CA LYS A 27 -16.70 10.93 -10.14
C LYS A 27 -15.47 11.66 -10.69
N ILE A 28 -15.69 12.77 -11.38
CA ILE A 28 -14.63 13.65 -11.87
C ILE A 28 -14.90 15.02 -11.28
N LEU A 29 -13.92 15.58 -10.58
CA LEU A 29 -13.97 16.89 -9.95
C LEU A 29 -12.98 17.80 -10.66
N TYR A 30 -13.47 18.97 -11.06
CA TYR A 30 -12.67 20.00 -11.69
C TYR A 30 -12.33 21.09 -10.67
N ASP A 31 -11.17 21.74 -10.83
CA ASP A 31 -10.62 22.74 -9.89
C ASP A 31 -11.52 23.93 -9.56
N ASN A 32 -12.62 24.10 -10.30
CA ASN A 32 -13.52 25.25 -10.21
C ASN A 32 -14.85 24.92 -9.49
N GLU A 33 -15.02 23.71 -8.93
CA GLU A 33 -16.21 23.34 -8.16
C GLU A 33 -15.92 23.48 -6.65
N GLU A 34 -16.21 24.67 -6.09
CA GLU A 34 -16.26 24.90 -4.64
C GLU A 34 -17.35 24.03 -4.02
N TYR A 35 -17.00 23.19 -3.04
CA TYR A 35 -17.97 22.55 -2.15
C TYR A 35 -17.66 22.93 -0.69
N GLU A 36 -18.71 23.33 0.02
CA GLU A 36 -18.70 23.88 1.40
C GLU A 36 -18.48 22.83 2.52
N ASP A 37 -18.27 21.54 2.20
CA ASP A 37 -18.37 20.45 3.19
C ASP A 37 -17.06 19.71 3.53
N ASP A 38 -15.92 20.07 2.94
CA ASP A 38 -14.61 19.50 3.33
C ASP A 38 -13.79 20.55 4.09
N GLU A 39 -13.94 20.61 5.42
CA GLU A 39 -13.22 21.54 6.32
C GLU A 39 -11.67 21.39 6.32
N ASP A 40 -11.10 20.48 5.53
CA ASP A 40 -9.66 20.15 5.52
C ASP A 40 -8.98 20.19 4.13
N VAL A 41 -9.58 20.83 3.11
CA VAL A 41 -8.97 20.88 1.76
C VAL A 41 -8.35 22.26 1.48
N GLU A 42 -7.02 22.30 1.45
CA GLU A 42 -6.26 23.46 0.97
C GLU A 42 -6.71 23.86 -0.46
N GLU A 43 -6.99 25.16 -0.65
CA GLU A 43 -7.31 25.79 -1.93
C GLU A 43 -6.22 25.49 -2.97
N ASN A 44 -6.58 24.83 -4.07
CA ASN A 44 -5.77 24.40 -5.24
C ASN A 44 -5.30 22.93 -5.26
N ASP A 45 -6.17 21.97 -4.97
CA ASP A 45 -5.87 20.59 -5.33
C ASP A 45 -6.45 20.21 -6.70
N GLY A 46 -5.56 20.21 -7.70
CA GLY A 46 -5.80 19.88 -9.11
C GLY A 46 -6.84 18.78 -9.41
N ASN A 47 -7.42 18.80 -10.62
CA ASN A 47 -8.56 17.96 -11.00
C ASN A 47 -8.48 16.50 -10.51
N ARG A 48 -9.44 16.06 -9.69
CA ARG A 48 -9.47 14.71 -9.11
C ARG A 48 -10.44 13.82 -9.87
N PHE A 49 -10.17 12.53 -9.93
CA PHE A 49 -11.16 11.57 -10.44
C PHE A 49 -11.09 10.23 -9.71
N ARG A 50 -12.23 9.54 -9.72
CA ARG A 50 -12.43 8.16 -9.27
C ARG A 50 -13.25 7.44 -10.31
N ILE A 51 -12.81 6.27 -10.75
CA ILE A 51 -13.57 5.40 -11.64
C ILE A 51 -13.64 4.02 -10.99
N PHE A 52 -14.84 3.46 -10.90
CA PHE A 52 -15.10 2.10 -10.45
C PHE A 52 -15.49 1.24 -11.65
N ILE A 53 -14.66 0.24 -11.97
CA ILE A 53 -14.87 -0.70 -13.07
C ILE A 53 -15.08 -2.11 -12.51
N SER A 54 -16.11 -2.81 -13.00
CA SER A 54 -16.37 -4.21 -12.64
C SER A 54 -17.10 -4.95 -13.78
N SER A 55 -17.45 -6.22 -13.56
CA SER A 55 -18.34 -6.99 -14.43
C SER A 55 -19.47 -7.60 -13.60
N ILE A 56 -20.57 -8.00 -14.24
CA ILE A 56 -21.73 -8.58 -13.55
C ILE A 56 -21.32 -9.80 -12.73
N ARG A 57 -20.49 -10.69 -13.30
CA ARG A 57 -20.03 -11.89 -12.59
C ARG A 57 -19.27 -11.53 -11.31
N LEU A 58 -18.43 -10.52 -11.36
CA LEU A 58 -17.63 -10.06 -10.22
C LEU A 58 -18.50 -9.40 -9.14
N LEU A 59 -19.48 -8.58 -9.55
CA LEU A 59 -20.46 -8.00 -8.63
C LEU A 59 -21.35 -9.06 -7.96
N ASN A 60 -21.64 -10.16 -8.65
CA ASN A 60 -22.35 -11.30 -8.06
C ASN A 60 -21.48 -12.08 -7.06
N ILE A 61 -20.16 -12.14 -7.25
CA ILE A 61 -19.26 -12.78 -6.29
C ILE A 61 -19.22 -12.00 -4.97
N ILE A 62 -19.13 -10.67 -5.03
CA ILE A 62 -19.10 -9.85 -3.82
C ILE A 62 -20.41 -9.86 -3.04
N SER A 63 -21.57 -10.00 -3.71
CA SER A 63 -22.86 -10.11 -3.02
C SER A 63 -22.99 -11.38 -2.16
N MET A 64 -22.14 -12.38 -2.41
CA MET A 64 -22.04 -13.62 -1.63
C MET A 64 -20.97 -13.56 -0.53
N SER A 65 -20.20 -12.47 -0.43
CA SER A 65 -19.13 -12.34 0.56
C SER A 65 -19.53 -11.42 1.72
N SER A 66 -19.09 -11.76 2.93
CA SER A 66 -19.24 -10.89 4.11
C SER A 66 -18.08 -9.91 4.29
N TYR A 67 -16.99 -10.08 3.55
CA TYR A 67 -15.75 -9.33 3.75
C TYR A 67 -15.15 -8.87 2.43
N VAL A 68 -14.54 -7.70 2.47
CA VAL A 68 -13.83 -7.10 1.33
C VAL A 68 -12.36 -6.97 1.68
N CYS A 69 -11.50 -7.30 0.73
CA CYS A 69 -10.06 -7.08 0.79
C CYS A 69 -9.71 -5.97 -0.20
N SER A 70 -9.31 -4.80 0.31
CA SER A 70 -8.77 -3.72 -0.51
C SER A 70 -7.26 -3.71 -0.41
N ASP A 71 -6.55 -3.80 -1.53
CA ASP A 71 -5.09 -3.67 -1.56
C ASP A 71 -4.66 -2.78 -2.73
N ALA A 72 -3.75 -1.85 -2.45
CA ALA A 72 -3.24 -0.94 -3.47
C ALA A 72 -2.04 -1.60 -4.15
N THR A 73 -2.28 -2.23 -5.31
CA THR A 73 -1.20 -2.82 -6.10
C THR A 73 -0.64 -1.78 -7.06
N TYR A 74 0.45 -1.11 -6.68
CA TYR A 74 1.16 -0.14 -7.52
C TYR A 74 1.83 -0.75 -8.77
N GLN A 75 1.84 -2.08 -8.90
CA GLN A 75 2.33 -2.77 -10.10
C GLN A 75 1.38 -2.61 -11.30
N LEU A 76 0.15 -2.14 -11.08
CA LEU A 76 -0.80 -1.83 -12.13
C LEU A 76 -1.02 -0.32 -12.19
N VAL A 77 -0.50 0.29 -13.25
CA VAL A 77 -0.58 1.72 -13.52
C VAL A 77 -1.38 1.92 -14.80
N TRP A 78 -2.39 2.79 -14.78
CA TRP A 78 -3.17 3.12 -15.97
C TRP A 78 -2.98 4.60 -16.30
N GLN A 79 -2.31 4.88 -17.43
CA GLN A 79 -1.93 6.24 -17.83
C GLN A 79 -1.22 7.03 -16.71
N ASP A 80 -0.23 6.41 -16.07
CA ASP A 80 0.53 6.97 -14.94
C ASP A 80 -0.28 7.18 -13.64
N TYR A 81 -1.53 6.72 -13.58
CA TYR A 81 -2.34 6.72 -12.36
C TYR A 81 -2.29 5.37 -11.63
N PRO A 82 -2.18 5.38 -10.28
CA PRO A 82 -2.25 4.17 -9.48
C PRO A 82 -3.62 3.51 -9.62
N VAL A 83 -3.62 2.18 -9.76
CA VAL A 83 -4.85 1.39 -9.71
C VAL A 83 -4.93 0.66 -8.37
N LEU A 84 -6.00 0.96 -7.63
CA LEU A 84 -6.41 0.18 -6.46
C LEU A 84 -7.18 -1.03 -6.95
N ILE A 85 -6.78 -2.22 -6.50
CA ILE A 85 -7.50 -3.45 -6.79
C ILE A 85 -8.26 -3.83 -5.52
N VAL A 86 -9.56 -4.03 -5.67
CA VAL A 86 -10.39 -4.51 -4.57
C VAL A 86 -10.96 -5.87 -4.96
N GLY A 87 -10.90 -6.80 -4.02
CA GLY A 87 -11.32 -8.17 -4.22
C GLY A 87 -11.87 -8.80 -2.96
N THR A 88 -12.29 -10.05 -3.09
CA THR A 88 -12.67 -10.88 -1.95
C THR A 88 -11.89 -12.18 -2.00
N THR A 89 -11.81 -12.86 -0.86
CA THR A 89 -11.18 -14.18 -0.77
C THR A 89 -12.26 -15.24 -0.54
N ASP A 90 -12.17 -16.37 -1.25
CA ASP A 90 -13.08 -17.50 -1.03
C ASP A 90 -12.62 -18.45 0.08
N LEU A 91 -13.40 -19.49 0.38
CA LEU A 91 -13.05 -20.50 1.39
C LEU A 91 -11.78 -21.30 1.05
N ASN A 92 -11.35 -21.31 -0.21
CA ASN A 92 -10.10 -21.92 -0.66
C ASN A 92 -8.90 -20.96 -0.58
N LYS A 93 -9.10 -19.76 0.00
CA LYS A 93 -8.09 -18.70 0.09
C LYS A 93 -7.66 -18.14 -1.27
N ALA A 94 -8.45 -18.35 -2.33
CA ALA A 94 -8.20 -17.74 -3.62
C ALA A 94 -8.74 -16.29 -3.61
N PHE A 95 -7.90 -15.36 -4.07
CA PHE A 95 -8.28 -13.95 -4.23
C PHE A 95 -9.02 -13.75 -5.56
N HIS A 96 -10.20 -13.15 -5.49
CA HIS A 96 -11.07 -12.84 -6.62
C HIS A 96 -11.20 -11.31 -6.72
N PRO A 97 -10.44 -10.65 -7.63
CA PRO A 97 -10.59 -9.22 -7.84
C PRO A 97 -11.97 -8.95 -8.41
N PHE A 98 -12.73 -8.04 -7.81
CA PHE A 98 -14.06 -7.65 -8.31
C PHE A 98 -14.14 -6.16 -8.70
N ASP A 99 -13.14 -5.36 -8.36
CA ASP A 99 -13.14 -3.92 -8.57
C ASP A 99 -11.73 -3.46 -8.94
N LEU A 100 -11.67 -2.60 -9.96
CA LEU A 100 -10.52 -1.76 -10.27
C LEU A 100 -10.94 -0.31 -10.09
N ALA A 101 -10.23 0.37 -9.19
CA ALA A 101 -10.45 1.76 -8.91
C ALA A 101 -9.22 2.60 -9.25
N ILE A 102 -9.36 3.53 -10.20
CA ILE A 102 -8.29 4.46 -10.59
C ILE A 102 -8.51 5.78 -9.86
N TYR A 103 -7.46 6.28 -9.22
CA TYR A 103 -7.49 7.54 -8.49
C TYR A 103 -6.31 8.45 -8.84
N LEU A 104 -6.57 9.76 -8.91
CA LEU A 104 -5.54 10.75 -8.65
C LEU A 104 -5.46 10.98 -7.14
N LEU A 105 -4.57 10.26 -6.45
CA LEU A 105 -4.27 10.47 -5.04
C LEU A 105 -2.97 11.28 -4.92
N LYS A 106 -3.00 12.34 -4.11
CA LYS A 106 -1.80 13.04 -3.62
C LYS A 106 -1.68 12.82 -2.11
N PRO A 107 -1.27 11.62 -1.67
CA PRO A 107 -1.17 11.35 -0.25
C PRO A 107 -0.09 12.24 0.38
N THR A 108 -0.34 12.79 1.56
CA THR A 108 0.71 13.46 2.36
C THR A 108 1.69 12.43 2.95
N ALA A 109 1.23 11.21 3.18
CA ALA A 109 2.06 10.06 3.55
C ALA A 109 1.54 8.78 2.88
N LEU A 110 2.46 7.96 2.36
CA LEU A 110 2.15 6.71 1.67
C LEU A 110 2.86 5.55 2.37
N ILE A 111 2.08 4.59 2.89
CA ILE A 111 2.60 3.35 3.47
C ILE A 111 2.77 2.32 2.36
N CYS A 112 4.00 1.96 2.03
CA CYS A 112 4.26 1.05 0.92
C CYS A 112 5.60 0.32 1.03
N ASP A 113 5.87 -0.61 0.12
CA ASP A 113 7.08 -1.44 0.16
C ASP A 113 8.33 -0.77 -0.44
N ALA A 114 8.26 0.53 -0.71
CA ALA A 114 9.34 1.35 -1.26
C ALA A 114 9.80 1.00 -2.67
N ALA A 115 9.06 0.19 -3.44
CA ALA A 115 9.42 -0.15 -4.80
C ALA A 115 9.50 1.09 -5.72
N ASP A 116 10.44 1.11 -6.68
CA ASP A 116 10.61 2.25 -7.58
C ASP A 116 9.38 2.50 -8.47
N ALA A 117 8.60 1.45 -8.76
CA ALA A 117 7.32 1.58 -9.44
C ALA A 117 6.35 2.52 -8.70
N ILE A 118 6.44 2.60 -7.36
CA ILE A 118 5.62 3.52 -6.56
C ILE A 118 6.04 4.96 -6.78
N LYS A 119 7.34 5.23 -6.79
CA LYS A 119 7.88 6.58 -7.03
C LYS A 119 7.51 7.07 -8.43
N ASN A 120 7.47 6.17 -9.41
CA ASN A 120 7.05 6.51 -10.76
C ASN A 120 5.58 6.93 -10.83
N VAL A 121 4.73 6.42 -9.93
CA VAL A 121 3.28 6.65 -9.93
C VAL A 121 2.89 7.84 -9.05
N PHE A 122 3.45 7.93 -7.84
CA PHE A 122 3.10 8.96 -6.86
C PHE A 122 4.10 10.12 -6.83
N GLY A 123 5.18 10.05 -7.62
CA GLY A 123 6.24 11.05 -7.64
C GLY A 123 7.09 11.05 -6.37
N ASN A 124 7.50 12.24 -5.93
CA ASN A 124 8.30 12.45 -4.71
C ASN A 124 7.64 13.41 -3.71
N SER A 125 6.36 13.76 -3.91
CA SER A 125 5.66 14.79 -3.12
C SER A 125 4.94 14.24 -1.88
N TYR A 126 5.35 13.08 -1.36
CA TYR A 126 4.73 12.42 -0.23
C TYR A 126 5.77 11.90 0.76
N ASN A 127 5.37 11.76 2.02
CA ASN A 127 6.20 11.08 3.02
C ASN A 127 6.08 9.57 2.82
N GLN A 128 7.12 8.94 2.27
CA GLN A 128 7.16 7.51 2.10
C GLN A 128 7.40 6.81 3.44
N ILE A 129 6.46 5.96 3.86
CA ILE A 129 6.54 5.15 5.07
C ILE A 129 6.68 3.70 4.64
N MET A 130 7.71 3.02 5.12
CA MET A 130 7.91 1.60 4.83
C MET A 130 6.78 0.77 5.44
N CYS A 131 6.10 -0.04 4.63
CA CYS A 131 5.07 -0.95 5.08
C CYS A 131 5.65 -1.98 6.07
N TRP A 132 5.06 -2.06 7.27
CA TRP A 132 5.54 -2.95 8.34
C TRP A 132 5.55 -4.42 7.92
N ALA A 133 4.51 -4.91 7.25
CA ALA A 133 4.45 -6.32 6.83
C ALA A 133 5.59 -6.68 5.86
N HIS A 134 5.87 -5.80 4.90
CA HIS A 134 6.99 -5.97 3.97
C HIS A 134 8.35 -5.84 4.67
N MET A 135 8.49 -4.87 5.58
CA MET A 135 9.70 -4.70 6.39
C MET A 135 9.97 -5.93 7.25
N LYS A 136 8.96 -6.39 8.00
CA LYS A 136 9.02 -7.58 8.86
C LYS A 136 9.40 -8.82 8.05
N ARG A 137 8.77 -9.07 6.90
CA ARG A 137 9.12 -10.20 6.03
C ARG A 137 10.58 -10.15 5.59
N ASN A 138 11.09 -8.97 5.23
CA ASN A 138 12.48 -8.79 4.84
C ASN A 138 13.46 -9.00 6.01
N VAL A 139 13.10 -8.53 7.21
CA VAL A 139 13.86 -8.78 8.44
C VAL A 139 13.86 -10.27 8.78
N GLU A 140 12.71 -10.93 8.80
CA GLU A 140 12.59 -12.37 9.09
C GLU A 140 13.40 -13.23 8.13
N ASN A 141 13.37 -12.91 6.83
CA ASN A 141 14.20 -13.59 5.83
C ASN A 141 15.69 -13.48 6.17
N ARG A 142 16.16 -12.30 6.58
CA ARG A 142 17.58 -12.08 6.90
C ARG A 142 17.99 -12.64 8.25
N ILE A 143 17.16 -12.47 9.26
CA ILE A 143 17.40 -12.98 10.61
C ILE A 143 17.45 -14.51 10.63
N SER A 144 16.79 -15.16 9.66
CA SER A 144 16.86 -16.61 9.46
C SER A 144 18.29 -17.10 9.15
N HIS A 145 19.19 -16.22 8.70
CA HIS A 145 20.60 -16.53 8.44
C HIS A 145 21.51 -16.37 9.67
N ILE A 146 21.00 -15.81 10.78
CA ILE A 146 21.75 -15.77 12.05
C ILE A 146 21.86 -17.20 12.60
N ASN A 147 23.07 -17.59 13.01
CA ASN A 147 23.35 -18.95 13.46
C ASN A 147 22.65 -19.28 14.78
N ASP A 148 22.77 -18.38 15.76
CA ASP A 148 22.12 -18.50 17.06
C ASP A 148 20.64 -18.10 16.98
N LYS A 149 19.75 -19.09 17.12
CA LYS A 149 18.31 -18.89 16.99
C LYS A 149 17.66 -18.23 18.20
N ASP A 150 18.25 -18.38 19.38
CA ASP A 150 17.74 -17.71 20.57
C ASP A 150 18.07 -16.22 20.49
N ILE A 151 19.31 -15.87 20.09
CA ILE A 151 19.69 -14.48 19.80
C ILE A 151 18.87 -13.89 18.65
N ALA A 152 18.66 -14.64 17.56
CA ALA A 152 17.84 -14.19 16.44
C ALA A 152 16.42 -13.82 16.90
N LYS A 153 15.83 -14.62 17.79
CA LYS A 153 14.50 -14.34 18.35
C LYS A 153 14.51 -13.05 19.19
N GLU A 154 15.50 -12.88 20.07
CA GLU A 154 15.62 -11.65 20.88
C GLU A 154 15.82 -10.40 20.02
N ILE A 155 16.61 -10.48 18.94
CA ILE A 155 16.79 -9.38 17.98
C ILE A 155 15.46 -9.05 17.30
N LEU A 156 14.68 -10.07 16.89
CA LEU A 156 13.37 -9.85 16.26
C LEU A 156 12.42 -9.14 17.23
N GLU A 157 12.33 -9.59 18.47
CA GLU A 157 11.49 -8.97 19.51
C GLU A 157 11.85 -7.49 19.73
N ASP A 158 13.15 -7.16 19.79
CA ASP A 158 13.60 -5.76 19.87
C ASP A 158 13.19 -4.93 18.63
N ILE A 159 13.28 -5.50 17.42
CA ILE A 159 12.85 -4.83 16.19
C ILE A 159 11.34 -4.62 16.18
N GLU A 160 10.55 -5.60 16.63
CA GLU A 160 9.10 -5.46 16.78
C GLU A 160 8.73 -4.32 17.74
N MET A 161 9.50 -4.14 18.82
CA MET A 161 9.31 -3.01 19.74
C MET A 161 9.57 -1.64 19.09
N LEU A 162 10.43 -1.56 18.07
CA LEU A 162 10.64 -0.30 17.33
C LEU A 162 9.36 0.17 16.63
N GLN A 163 8.48 -0.75 16.20
CA GLN A 163 7.19 -0.40 15.58
C GLN A 163 6.30 0.44 16.50
N LEU A 164 6.44 0.28 17.82
CA LEU A 164 5.61 0.94 18.81
C LEU A 164 6.04 2.38 19.09
N CYS A 165 7.12 2.86 18.46
CA CYS A 165 7.58 4.24 18.62
C CYS A 165 6.56 5.22 18.02
N ASN A 166 6.05 6.14 18.83
CA ASN A 166 5.05 7.13 18.43
C ASN A 166 5.63 8.44 17.86
N SER A 167 6.94 8.53 17.71
CA SER A 167 7.59 9.70 17.09
C SER A 167 8.89 9.34 16.39
N THR A 168 9.24 10.14 15.38
CA THR A 168 10.50 9.97 14.63
C THR A 168 11.73 10.12 15.54
N ILE A 169 11.68 10.98 16.55
CA ILE A 169 12.79 11.19 17.49
C ILE A 169 13.00 9.93 18.35
N ILE A 170 11.91 9.41 18.92
CA ILE A 170 11.96 8.18 19.74
C ILE A 170 12.39 6.99 18.88
N PHE A 171 11.85 6.84 17.68
CA PHE A 171 12.24 5.79 16.75
C PHE A 171 13.74 5.84 16.45
N LYS A 172 14.27 7.00 16.03
CA LYS A 172 15.71 7.16 15.75
C LYS A 172 16.60 6.82 16.95
N LEU A 173 16.20 7.27 18.14
CA LEU A 173 16.93 6.97 19.37
C LEU A 173 16.87 5.46 19.69
N ALA A 174 15.69 4.86 19.64
CA ALA A 174 15.48 3.44 19.91
C ALA A 174 16.24 2.56 18.91
N SER A 175 16.20 2.86 17.61
CA SER A 175 16.99 2.17 16.58
C SER A 175 18.49 2.28 16.86
N THR A 176 18.96 3.47 17.26
CA THR A 176 20.37 3.68 17.63
C THR A 176 20.77 2.83 18.83
N LEU A 177 19.91 2.77 19.86
CA LEU A 177 20.15 1.97 21.05
C LEU A 177 20.08 0.46 20.77
N CYS A 178 19.14 0.02 19.92
CA CYS A 178 19.02 -1.36 19.46
C CYS A 178 20.31 -1.80 18.74
N MET A 179 20.78 -1.02 17.76
CA MET A 179 22.05 -1.31 17.08
C MET A 179 23.25 -1.34 18.04
N LYS A 180 23.32 -0.42 19.01
CA LYS A 180 24.39 -0.41 20.02
C LYS A 180 24.32 -1.64 20.93
N LYS A 181 23.13 -2.01 21.41
CA LYS A 181 22.89 -3.20 22.25
C LYS A 181 23.46 -4.43 21.55
N TRP A 182 23.08 -4.67 20.30
CA TRP A 182 23.48 -5.88 19.59
C TRP A 182 24.92 -5.87 19.08
N LYS A 183 25.49 -4.71 18.76
CA LYS A 183 26.95 -4.59 18.52
C LYS A 183 27.77 -4.89 19.77
N LEU A 184 27.33 -4.44 20.95
CA LEU A 184 28.02 -4.71 22.23
C LEU A 184 27.79 -6.14 22.73
N ASN A 185 26.59 -6.69 22.53
CA ASN A 185 26.22 -8.03 22.95
C ASN A 185 26.78 -9.12 22.04
N ASN A 186 27.26 -8.79 20.84
CA ASN A 186 27.96 -9.73 19.96
C ASN A 186 29.39 -10.06 20.48
N LYS A 187 29.45 -10.59 21.71
CA LYS A 187 30.68 -10.90 22.45
C LYS A 187 31.55 -11.95 21.74
N GLN A 188 30.95 -12.77 20.89
CA GLN A 188 31.62 -13.85 20.16
C GLN A 188 32.04 -13.45 18.74
N THR A 189 31.84 -12.18 18.35
CA THR A 189 32.06 -11.71 16.97
C THR A 189 31.38 -12.63 15.94
N ASP A 190 30.13 -13.02 16.21
CA ASP A 190 29.34 -13.78 15.26
C ASP A 190 29.13 -12.90 14.02
N GLN A 191 29.76 -13.32 12.92
CA GLN A 191 29.72 -12.59 11.66
C GLN A 191 28.29 -12.48 11.13
N SER A 192 27.42 -13.47 11.37
CA SER A 192 26.03 -13.44 10.90
C SER A 192 25.22 -12.31 11.55
N ILE A 193 25.52 -11.98 12.82
CA ILE A 193 24.92 -10.83 13.52
C ILE A 193 25.48 -9.52 12.97
N LEU A 194 26.78 -9.45 12.70
CA LEU A 194 27.40 -8.26 12.09
C LEU A 194 26.81 -7.98 10.70
N ASP A 195 26.76 -9.01 9.85
CA ASP A 195 26.22 -8.93 8.50
C ASP A 195 24.74 -8.49 8.51
N PHE A 196 23.97 -8.94 9.50
CA PHE A 196 22.58 -8.51 9.69
C PHE A 196 22.49 -7.00 10.01
N PHE A 197 23.31 -6.49 10.94
CA PHE A 197 23.29 -5.08 11.35
C PHE A 197 24.09 -4.15 10.43
N GLU A 198 24.87 -4.65 9.48
CA GLU A 198 25.36 -3.85 8.34
C GLU A 198 24.25 -3.57 7.33
N PHE A 199 23.24 -4.44 7.27
CA PHE A 199 22.08 -4.26 6.39
C PHE A 199 20.96 -3.40 7.01
N PHE A 200 20.79 -3.45 8.33
CA PHE A 200 19.71 -2.78 9.08
C PHE A 200 20.01 -1.31 9.38
#